data_AF-A0AA88HSD8-F1
#
_entry.id   AF-A0AA88HSD8-F1
#
_cell.length_a   1.000
_cell.length_b   1.000
_cell.length_c   1.000
_cell.angle_alpha   90.00
_cell.angle_beta   90.00
_cell.angle_gamma   90.00
#
_symmetry.space_group_name_H-M   'P 1'
#
loop_
_entity.id
_entity.type
_entity.pdbx_description
1 polymer ?
#
loop_
_entity_poly.entity_id
_entity_poly.type
_entity_poly.pdbx_seq_one_letter_code
_entity_poly.pdbx_strand_id
1 'polypeptide(L)'
;MEVQSNYETDAMDICKLCEIDYFQAIKKFYDNDEAALEFFRHHGIFPKSVICPRCNTSCYFYKAQNQWRCPQWHWVQLKHKKNKKTKKYCNFTKSDRKGTFLERSKIQPWKSILFCNQVINQKWDQALIKDYLNLSSQTLINCGVLVYEIAESWLAKQEPIGGNGEEVEVDVTYVVHRRNENIRIRSRRWLFAGIERTNKRKFMVALNEGQYRDTEMLLKVMQKNVKPGSVIYSNSGNNLNLSSMKCKHFAVDHSKNSGNSINSHIHTNNVQKLLCSFKDTIRQGINPDNLQQHIARFLFFSSFDNKKELLHHFFVEAVNINSFGSVRRQTAVNGQKHSCYPEAFNANLDDTYSENILTEILKK
;
A
#
# COMPACT_ATOMS: atom_id res chain seq x y z
N MET A 1 4.53 -4.24 -46.30
CA MET A 1 3.30 -3.86 -45.59
C MET A 1 3.44 -4.34 -44.16
N GLU A 2 4.07 -3.51 -43.35
CA GLU A 2 4.27 -3.75 -41.92
C GLU A 2 2.97 -3.45 -41.19
N VAL A 3 2.44 -4.45 -40.49
CA VAL A 3 1.34 -4.25 -39.54
C VAL A 3 1.98 -3.78 -38.24
N GLN A 4 2.12 -2.46 -38.09
CA GLN A 4 2.46 -1.85 -36.81
C GLN A 4 1.32 -2.13 -35.80
N SER A 5 1.72 -2.63 -34.64
CA SER A 5 0.83 -3.11 -33.60
C SER A 5 0.16 -1.92 -32.88
N ASN A 6 -1.16 -1.85 -32.95
CA ASN A 6 -2.01 -0.85 -32.27
C ASN A 6 -2.06 -1.01 -30.73
N TYR A 7 -1.09 -1.69 -30.10
CA TYR A 7 -1.08 -1.95 -28.66
C TYR A 7 -0.40 -0.84 -27.84
N GLU A 8 0.43 0.01 -28.45
CA GLU A 8 1.17 1.06 -27.72
C GLU A 8 0.33 2.32 -27.48
N THR A 9 -0.64 2.62 -28.34
CA THR A 9 -1.49 3.82 -28.23
C THR A 9 -2.53 3.75 -27.11
N ASP A 10 -3.07 2.55 -26.82
CA ASP A 10 -4.05 2.39 -25.74
C ASP A 10 -3.41 2.47 -24.35
N ALA A 11 -2.18 1.98 -24.18
CA ALA A 11 -1.47 2.03 -22.89
C ALA A 11 -1.10 3.46 -22.47
N MET A 12 -0.83 4.35 -23.44
CA MET A 12 -0.35 5.71 -23.18
C MET A 12 -1.47 6.69 -22.81
N ASP A 13 -2.69 6.52 -23.34
CA ASP A 13 -3.86 7.33 -22.95
C ASP A 13 -4.50 6.88 -21.63
N ILE A 14 -4.29 5.63 -21.22
CA ILE A 14 -4.74 5.09 -19.92
C ILE A 14 -4.11 5.88 -18.75
N CYS A 15 -2.86 6.35 -18.88
CA CYS A 15 -2.10 6.98 -17.80
C CYS A 15 -2.44 8.46 -17.56
N LYS A 16 -2.93 9.21 -18.56
CA LYS A 16 -3.33 10.63 -18.37
C LYS A 16 -4.54 10.80 -17.44
N LEU A 17 -5.42 9.80 -17.36
CA LEU A 17 -6.54 9.77 -16.42
C LEU A 17 -6.12 9.36 -14.99
N CYS A 18 -4.83 9.06 -14.78
CA CYS A 18 -4.29 8.51 -13.56
C CYS A 18 -3.52 9.51 -12.70
N GLU A 19 -3.22 10.71 -13.24
CA GLU A 19 -2.78 11.86 -12.45
C GLU A 19 -3.98 12.56 -11.80
N ILE A 20 -4.38 12.06 -10.63
CA ILE A 20 -5.49 12.62 -9.86
C ILE A 20 -4.96 12.99 -8.48
N ASP A 21 -4.90 14.29 -8.18
CA ASP A 21 -4.56 14.74 -6.83
C ASP A 21 -5.70 14.45 -5.83
N TYR A 22 -5.39 14.67 -4.55
CA TYR A 22 -6.31 14.38 -3.45
C TYR A 22 -7.70 15.03 -3.60
N PHE A 23 -7.76 16.31 -3.99
CA PHE A 23 -9.04 17.03 -4.11
C PHE A 23 -9.75 16.72 -5.43
N GLN A 24 -9.00 16.50 -6.50
CA GLN A 24 -9.55 16.03 -7.77
C GLN A 24 -10.23 14.67 -7.61
N ALA A 25 -9.66 13.75 -6.83
CA ALA A 25 -10.26 12.46 -6.53
C ALA A 25 -11.58 12.63 -5.77
N ILE A 26 -11.63 13.50 -4.76
CA ILE A 26 -12.87 13.81 -4.04
C ILE A 26 -13.93 14.35 -4.99
N LYS A 27 -13.59 15.39 -5.77
CA LYS A 27 -14.50 16.02 -6.72
C LYS A 27 -15.03 15.04 -7.76
N LYS A 28 -14.20 14.11 -8.24
CA LYS A 28 -14.55 13.17 -9.29
C LYS A 28 -15.44 12.03 -8.80
N PHE A 29 -15.17 11.50 -7.61
CA PHE A 29 -15.78 10.25 -7.17
C PHE A 29 -16.87 10.42 -6.11
N TYR A 30 -16.90 11.52 -5.34
CA TYR A 30 -17.90 11.69 -4.29
C TYR A 30 -19.33 11.51 -4.82
N ASP A 31 -20.06 10.57 -4.22
CA ASP A 31 -21.41 10.15 -4.62
C ASP A 31 -21.58 9.78 -6.11
N ASN A 32 -20.49 9.34 -6.75
CA ASN A 32 -20.48 9.02 -8.18
C ASN A 32 -20.00 7.59 -8.43
N ASP A 33 -20.93 6.63 -8.27
CA ASP A 33 -20.64 5.21 -8.51
C ASP A 33 -20.33 4.91 -9.98
N GLU A 34 -20.86 5.67 -10.94
CA GLU A 34 -20.57 5.43 -12.37
C GLU A 34 -19.09 5.72 -12.69
N ALA A 35 -18.59 6.88 -12.27
CA ALA A 35 -17.17 7.22 -12.41
C ALA A 35 -16.26 6.25 -11.65
N ALA A 36 -16.68 5.83 -10.44
CA ALA A 36 -15.91 4.87 -9.65
C ALA A 36 -15.85 3.48 -10.30
N LEU A 37 -16.97 2.99 -10.86
CA LEU A 37 -17.02 1.73 -11.59
C LEU A 37 -16.14 1.78 -12.85
N GLU A 38 -16.20 2.86 -13.61
CA GLU A 38 -15.35 3.06 -14.78
C GLU A 38 -13.87 3.05 -14.40
N PHE A 39 -13.50 3.78 -13.34
CA PHE A 39 -12.14 3.80 -12.82
C PHE A 39 -11.67 2.40 -12.41
N PHE A 40 -12.50 1.61 -11.73
CA PHE A 40 -12.16 0.22 -11.39
C PHE A 40 -11.98 -0.68 -12.61
N ARG A 41 -12.77 -0.50 -13.67
CA ARG A 41 -12.57 -1.26 -14.92
C ARG A 41 -11.29 -0.87 -15.64
N HIS A 42 -10.98 0.42 -15.63
CA HIS A 42 -9.76 0.97 -16.22
C HIS A 42 -8.51 0.38 -15.57
N HIS A 43 -8.54 0.22 -14.24
CA HIS A 43 -7.44 -0.33 -13.44
C HIS A 43 -7.48 -1.87 -13.31
N GLY A 44 -8.39 -2.55 -14.00
CA GLY A 44 -8.47 -4.02 -13.97
C GLY A 44 -9.01 -4.62 -12.67
N ILE A 45 -9.54 -3.80 -11.75
CA ILE A 45 -10.20 -4.28 -10.53
C ILE A 45 -11.49 -5.00 -10.89
N PHE A 46 -12.30 -4.42 -11.77
CA PHE A 46 -13.53 -5.03 -12.29
C PHE A 46 -13.37 -5.42 -13.76
N PRO A 47 -14.01 -6.51 -14.22
CA PRO A 47 -13.90 -6.93 -15.60
C PRO A 47 -14.49 -5.87 -16.55
N LYS A 48 -13.85 -5.66 -17.71
CA LYS A 48 -14.41 -4.88 -18.82
C LYS A 48 -15.45 -5.68 -19.62
N SER A 49 -15.30 -6.99 -19.65
CA SER A 49 -16.22 -7.93 -20.31
C SER A 49 -16.23 -9.28 -19.60
N VAL A 50 -17.31 -10.03 -19.74
CA VAL A 50 -17.44 -11.39 -19.19
C VAL A 50 -18.04 -12.30 -20.25
N ILE A 51 -17.38 -13.43 -20.52
CA ILE A 51 -17.94 -14.49 -21.37
C ILE A 51 -18.66 -15.51 -20.48
N CYS A 52 -19.88 -15.89 -20.87
CA CYS A 52 -20.63 -16.93 -20.20
C CYS A 52 -19.94 -18.30 -20.44
N PRO A 53 -19.50 -19.02 -19.39
CA PRO A 53 -18.83 -20.31 -19.55
C PRO A 53 -19.76 -21.43 -20.04
N ARG A 54 -21.08 -21.21 -19.99
CA ARG A 54 -22.09 -22.20 -20.42
C ARG A 54 -22.51 -22.04 -21.87
N CYS A 55 -22.55 -20.80 -22.35
CA CYS A 55 -23.08 -20.47 -23.68
C CYS A 55 -22.01 -19.87 -24.62
N ASN A 56 -20.79 -19.68 -24.13
CA ASN A 56 -19.68 -19.01 -24.81
C ASN A 56 -20.08 -17.66 -25.46
N THR A 57 -21.02 -16.96 -24.84
CA THR A 57 -21.56 -15.68 -25.32
C THR A 57 -21.15 -14.55 -24.39
N SER A 58 -20.86 -13.38 -24.96
CA SER A 58 -20.64 -12.15 -24.19
C SER A 58 -21.85 -11.82 -23.31
N CYS A 59 -21.60 -11.62 -22.01
CA CYS A 59 -22.58 -11.19 -21.03
C CYS A 59 -22.77 -9.67 -21.10
N TYR A 60 -23.97 -9.20 -20.76
CA TYR A 60 -24.22 -7.78 -20.55
C TYR A 60 -24.15 -7.45 -19.05
N PHE A 61 -23.79 -6.20 -18.73
CA PHE A 61 -23.75 -5.71 -17.35
C PHE A 61 -25.11 -5.15 -16.93
N TYR A 62 -25.70 -5.73 -15.89
CA TYR A 62 -26.96 -5.29 -15.31
C TYR A 62 -26.70 -4.30 -14.16
N LYS A 63 -26.74 -2.99 -14.48
CA LYS A 63 -26.40 -1.88 -13.55
C LYS A 63 -27.13 -1.96 -12.22
N ALA A 64 -28.43 -2.26 -12.22
CA ALA A 64 -29.26 -2.28 -11.00
C ALA A 64 -28.80 -3.28 -9.92
N GLN A 65 -28.05 -4.32 -10.28
CA GLN A 65 -27.52 -5.30 -9.32
C GLN A 65 -25.99 -5.44 -9.37
N ASN A 66 -25.30 -4.64 -10.18
CA ASN A 66 -23.86 -4.75 -10.41
C ASN A 66 -23.42 -6.19 -10.76
N GLN A 67 -24.13 -6.80 -11.72
CA GLN A 67 -23.93 -8.20 -12.11
C GLN A 67 -23.90 -8.37 -13.63
N TRP A 68 -23.00 -9.23 -14.09
CA TRP A 68 -22.97 -9.74 -15.47
C TRP A 68 -24.00 -10.85 -15.63
N ARG A 69 -24.79 -10.78 -16.71
CA ARG A 69 -25.83 -11.76 -17.03
C ARG A 69 -25.69 -12.25 -18.46
N CYS A 70 -25.90 -13.55 -18.66
CA CYS A 70 -25.92 -14.12 -20.00
C CYS A 70 -27.25 -13.75 -20.70
N PRO A 71 -27.22 -13.20 -21.93
CA PRO A 71 -28.44 -12.88 -22.68
C PRO A 71 -29.08 -14.10 -23.35
N GLN A 72 -28.37 -15.24 -23.40
CA GLN A 72 -28.82 -16.42 -24.13
C GLN A 72 -30.03 -17.08 -23.49
N TRP A 73 -30.88 -17.66 -24.32
CA TRP A 73 -32.07 -18.42 -23.90
C TRP A 73 -32.27 -19.63 -24.81
N HIS A 74 -32.97 -20.64 -24.30
CA HIS A 74 -33.31 -21.85 -25.03
C HIS A 74 -34.78 -22.22 -24.80
N TRP A 75 -35.37 -22.94 -25.76
CA TRP A 75 -36.73 -23.44 -25.64
C TRP A 75 -36.77 -24.67 -24.73
N VAL A 76 -37.69 -24.69 -23.76
CA VAL A 76 -37.91 -25.82 -22.86
C VAL A 76 -39.38 -26.23 -22.90
N GLN A 77 -39.63 -27.53 -22.96
CA GLN A 77 -40.99 -28.08 -22.93
C GLN A 77 -41.56 -28.05 -21.52
N LEU A 78 -42.82 -27.64 -21.36
CA LEU A 78 -43.48 -27.62 -20.06
C LEU A 78 -43.88 -29.04 -19.64
N LYS A 79 -43.44 -29.46 -18.44
CA LYS A 79 -43.70 -30.82 -17.89
C LYS A 79 -45.18 -31.25 -17.94
N HIS A 80 -46.11 -30.30 -17.80
CA HIS A 80 -47.55 -30.57 -17.72
C HIS A 80 -48.33 -30.23 -19.00
N LYS A 81 -47.68 -29.74 -20.06
CA LYS A 81 -48.34 -29.38 -21.33
C LYS A 81 -47.45 -29.80 -22.50
N LYS A 82 -47.66 -31.03 -23.01
CA LYS A 82 -46.83 -31.66 -24.05
C LYS A 82 -46.64 -30.78 -25.30
N ASN A 83 -47.59 -29.92 -25.65
CA ASN A 83 -47.51 -29.06 -26.84
C ASN A 83 -47.08 -27.60 -26.56
N LYS A 84 -46.67 -27.26 -25.32
CA LYS A 84 -46.33 -25.88 -24.97
C LYS A 84 -44.85 -25.77 -24.57
N LYS A 85 -44.09 -25.00 -25.35
CA LYS A 85 -42.70 -24.62 -25.07
C LYS A 85 -42.67 -23.24 -24.42
N THR A 86 -41.70 -23.01 -23.55
CA THR A 86 -41.41 -21.69 -22.97
C THR A 86 -39.95 -21.34 -23.17
N LYS A 87 -39.63 -20.05 -23.25
CA LYS A 87 -38.25 -19.57 -23.29
C LYS A 87 -37.67 -19.66 -21.88
N LYS A 88 -36.51 -20.29 -21.74
CA LYS A 88 -35.74 -20.32 -20.50
C LYS A 88 -34.38 -19.65 -20.75
N TYR A 89 -34.16 -18.53 -20.06
CA TYR A 89 -32.87 -17.84 -20.12
C TYR A 89 -31.78 -18.66 -19.43
N CYS A 90 -30.56 -18.54 -19.93
CA CYS A 90 -29.37 -18.99 -19.22
C CYS A 90 -29.30 -18.27 -17.88
N ASN A 91 -29.24 -19.03 -16.79
CA ASN A 91 -29.17 -18.51 -15.43
C ASN A 91 -27.74 -18.21 -14.97
N PHE A 92 -26.78 -18.11 -15.89
CA PHE A 92 -25.43 -17.69 -15.54
C PHE A 92 -25.44 -16.21 -15.17
N THR A 93 -24.96 -15.93 -13.96
CA THR A 93 -24.71 -14.59 -13.45
C THR A 93 -23.35 -14.55 -12.77
N LYS A 94 -22.68 -13.39 -12.80
CA LYS A 94 -21.41 -13.15 -12.10
C LYS A 94 -21.42 -11.73 -11.53
N SER A 95 -21.18 -11.58 -10.23
CA SER A 95 -20.98 -10.25 -9.64
C SER A 95 -19.73 -9.60 -10.22
N ASP A 96 -19.79 -8.29 -10.41
CA ASP A 96 -18.64 -7.48 -10.83
C ASP A 96 -17.45 -7.58 -9.87
N ARG A 97 -17.76 -7.82 -8.59
CA ARG A 97 -16.79 -7.94 -7.50
C ARG A 97 -16.22 -9.35 -7.38
N LYS A 98 -16.71 -10.31 -8.15
CA LYS A 98 -16.30 -11.71 -8.01
C LYS A 98 -14.85 -11.87 -8.43
N GLY A 99 -14.04 -12.45 -7.55
CA GLY A 99 -12.59 -12.59 -7.76
C GLY A 99 -11.84 -11.28 -7.54
N THR A 100 -12.41 -10.35 -6.76
CA THR A 100 -11.78 -9.06 -6.44
C THR A 100 -11.72 -8.86 -4.92
N PHE A 101 -10.93 -7.90 -4.45
CA PHE A 101 -10.81 -7.65 -3.02
C PHE A 101 -12.12 -7.10 -2.42
N LEU A 102 -13.04 -6.66 -3.29
CA LEU A 102 -14.38 -6.20 -2.96
C LEU A 102 -15.43 -7.31 -2.98
N GLU A 103 -15.09 -8.58 -3.28
CA GLU A 103 -16.07 -9.67 -3.50
C GLU A 103 -17.13 -9.79 -2.39
N ARG A 104 -16.70 -9.67 -1.13
CA ARG A 104 -17.55 -9.80 0.06
C ARG A 104 -17.95 -8.45 0.66
N SER A 105 -17.48 -7.36 0.06
CA SER A 105 -17.74 -6.01 0.53
C SER A 105 -19.12 -5.53 0.08
N LYS A 106 -19.82 -4.83 0.97
CA LYS A 106 -21.04 -4.07 0.66
C LYS A 106 -20.78 -2.57 0.45
N ILE A 107 -19.51 -2.15 0.56
CA ILE A 107 -19.12 -0.74 0.40
C ILE A 107 -19.43 -0.29 -1.02
N GLN A 108 -20.01 0.90 -1.20
CA GLN A 108 -20.23 1.49 -2.52
C GLN A 108 -18.90 1.78 -3.22
N PRO A 109 -18.78 1.56 -4.54
CA PRO A 109 -17.57 1.81 -5.30
C PRO A 109 -16.90 3.16 -5.00
N TRP A 110 -17.66 4.26 -4.99
CA TRP A 110 -17.09 5.58 -4.73
C TRP A 110 -16.46 5.70 -3.33
N LYS A 111 -17.11 5.14 -2.31
CA LYS A 111 -16.59 5.13 -0.93
C LYS A 111 -15.30 4.34 -0.82
N SER A 112 -15.18 3.23 -1.57
CA SER A 112 -13.93 2.46 -1.62
C SER A 112 -12.78 3.28 -2.21
N ILE A 113 -13.02 4.04 -3.28
CA ILE A 113 -11.99 4.92 -3.86
C ILE A 113 -11.62 6.05 -2.90
N LEU A 114 -12.60 6.74 -2.30
CA LEU A 114 -12.31 7.84 -1.39
C LEU A 114 -11.64 7.39 -0.10
N PHE A 115 -11.99 6.21 0.41
CA PHE A 115 -11.25 5.57 1.49
C PHE A 115 -9.77 5.42 1.10
N CYS A 116 -9.48 4.81 -0.05
CA CYS A 116 -8.11 4.64 -0.52
C CYS A 116 -7.42 6.01 -0.69
N ASN A 117 -8.07 6.99 -1.32
CA ASN A 117 -7.55 8.33 -1.52
C ASN A 117 -7.13 8.99 -0.19
N GLN A 118 -7.97 8.91 0.85
CA GLN A 118 -7.64 9.42 2.18
C GLN A 118 -6.44 8.70 2.78
N VAL A 119 -6.46 7.37 2.75
CA VAL A 119 -5.44 6.54 3.37
C VAL A 119 -4.08 6.70 2.71
N ILE A 120 -4.04 6.99 1.43
CA ILE A 120 -2.82 7.14 0.65
C ILE A 120 -2.20 8.53 0.84
N ASN A 121 -3.03 9.58 0.85
CA ASN A 121 -2.56 10.96 0.79
C ASN A 121 -2.51 11.68 2.14
N GLN A 122 -3.26 11.20 3.13
CA GLN A 122 -3.41 11.87 4.42
C GLN A 122 -3.04 10.97 5.59
N LYS A 123 -2.89 11.58 6.77
CA LYS A 123 -2.79 10.82 8.01
C LYS A 123 -4.09 10.07 8.25
N TRP A 124 -3.94 8.87 8.81
CA TRP A 124 -5.06 7.98 9.09
C TRP A 124 -5.89 8.53 10.26
N ASP A 125 -7.06 9.07 9.94
CA ASP A 125 -8.06 9.51 10.92
C ASP A 125 -9.31 8.63 10.79
N GLN A 126 -9.51 7.72 11.75
CA GLN A 126 -10.61 6.77 11.71
C GLN A 126 -11.97 7.42 11.91
N ALA A 127 -12.06 8.38 12.84
CA ALA A 127 -13.31 9.03 13.18
C ALA A 127 -13.82 9.81 11.98
N LEU A 128 -12.93 10.60 11.38
CA LEU A 128 -13.23 11.40 10.19
C LEU A 128 -13.70 10.53 9.02
N ILE A 129 -12.98 9.45 8.70
CA ILE A 129 -13.35 8.56 7.58
C ILE A 129 -14.67 7.84 7.87
N LYS A 130 -14.85 7.39 9.11
CA LYS A 130 -16.07 6.71 9.56
C LYS A 130 -17.28 7.59 9.33
N ASP A 131 -17.19 8.85 9.74
CA ASP A 131 -18.31 9.79 9.71
C ASP A 131 -18.58 10.27 8.28
N TYR A 132 -17.56 10.72 7.54
CA TYR A 132 -17.76 11.23 6.18
C TYR A 132 -18.12 10.16 5.15
N LEU A 133 -17.62 8.93 5.29
CA LEU A 133 -17.99 7.83 4.39
C LEU A 133 -19.14 6.97 4.94
N ASN A 134 -19.61 7.23 6.16
CA ASN A 134 -20.61 6.44 6.86
C ASN A 134 -20.31 4.93 6.78
N LEU A 135 -19.10 4.56 7.23
CA LEU A 135 -18.59 3.18 7.24
C LEU A 135 -18.55 2.65 8.69
N SER A 136 -18.74 1.35 8.89
CA SER A 136 -18.57 0.77 10.22
C SER A 136 -17.08 0.65 10.58
N SER A 137 -16.75 0.71 11.88
CA SER A 137 -15.37 0.50 12.35
C SER A 137 -14.78 -0.83 11.87
N GLN A 138 -15.59 -1.90 11.85
CA GLN A 138 -15.16 -3.20 11.31
C GLN A 138 -14.79 -3.12 9.83
N THR A 139 -15.54 -2.34 9.05
CA THR A 139 -15.26 -2.13 7.63
C THR A 139 -13.95 -1.39 7.45
N LEU A 140 -13.69 -0.34 8.23
CA LEU A 140 -12.43 0.42 8.18
C LEU A 140 -11.22 -0.46 8.53
N ILE A 141 -11.33 -1.31 9.54
CA ILE A 141 -10.29 -2.27 9.92
C ILE A 141 -10.00 -3.20 8.73
N ASN A 142 -11.04 -3.80 8.13
CA ASN A 142 -10.88 -4.70 7.00
C ASN A 142 -10.21 -4.02 5.79
N CYS A 143 -10.60 -2.78 5.49
CA CYS A 143 -9.99 -2.00 4.43
C CYS A 143 -8.54 -1.59 4.75
N GLY A 144 -8.23 -1.32 6.02
CA GLY A 144 -6.85 -1.07 6.48
C GLY A 144 -5.95 -2.29 6.28
N VAL A 145 -6.43 -3.49 6.62
CA VAL A 145 -5.72 -4.75 6.37
C VAL A 145 -5.41 -4.92 4.88
N LEU A 146 -6.37 -4.63 4.01
CA LEU A 146 -6.16 -4.69 2.56
C LEU A 146 -5.03 -3.77 2.09
N VAL A 147 -4.96 -2.54 2.63
CA VAL A 147 -3.90 -1.59 2.26
C VAL A 147 -2.51 -2.15 2.63
N TYR A 148 -2.40 -2.82 3.77
CA TYR A 148 -1.17 -3.52 4.13
C TYR A 148 -0.88 -4.71 3.21
N GLU A 149 -1.88 -5.53 2.88
CA GLU A 149 -1.71 -6.66 1.94
C GLU A 149 -1.19 -6.17 0.57
N ILE A 150 -1.74 -5.07 0.05
CA ILE A 150 -1.31 -4.43 -1.20
C ILE A 150 0.15 -3.96 -1.12
N ALA A 151 0.49 -3.24 -0.05
CA ALA A 151 1.84 -2.72 0.13
C ALA A 151 2.88 -3.84 0.34
N GLU A 152 2.52 -4.91 1.07
CA GLU A 152 3.36 -6.10 1.25
C GLU A 152 3.58 -6.84 -0.08
N SER A 153 2.53 -7.02 -0.89
CA SER A 153 2.64 -7.62 -2.22
C SER A 153 3.56 -6.83 -3.15
N TRP A 154 3.43 -5.49 -3.16
CA TRP A 154 4.34 -4.65 -3.93
C TRP A 154 5.77 -4.75 -3.43
N LEU A 155 5.98 -4.71 -2.11
CA LEU A 155 7.31 -4.78 -1.50
C LEU A 155 8.00 -6.11 -1.85
N ALA A 156 7.26 -7.22 -1.88
CA ALA A 156 7.78 -8.53 -2.22
C ALA A 156 8.31 -8.65 -3.66
N LYS A 157 7.89 -7.75 -4.56
CA LYS A 157 8.34 -7.68 -5.96
C LYS A 157 9.52 -6.73 -6.17
N GLN A 158 9.98 -6.04 -5.12
CA GLN A 158 11.06 -5.08 -5.26
C GLN A 158 12.40 -5.77 -5.39
N GLU A 159 13.17 -5.32 -6.37
CA GLU A 159 14.54 -5.78 -6.60
C GLU A 159 15.51 -5.13 -5.60
N PRO A 160 16.64 -5.80 -5.30
CA PRO A 160 17.73 -5.19 -4.54
C PRO A 160 18.18 -3.85 -5.14
N ILE A 161 18.57 -2.92 -4.27
CA ILE A 161 19.06 -1.59 -4.66
C ILE A 161 20.56 -1.63 -5.00
N GLY A 162 21.09 -0.55 -5.57
CA GLY A 162 22.48 -0.40 -5.97
C GLY A 162 22.86 -1.18 -7.23
N GLY A 163 24.16 -1.48 -7.34
CA GLY A 163 24.81 -2.17 -8.46
C GLY A 163 25.54 -1.21 -9.39
N ASN A 164 26.50 -1.72 -10.17
CA ASN A 164 27.19 -0.96 -11.23
C ASN A 164 27.77 0.40 -10.79
N GLY A 165 28.32 0.49 -9.58
CA GLY A 165 28.89 1.71 -9.02
C GLY A 165 27.89 2.67 -8.37
N GLU A 166 26.60 2.33 -8.32
CA GLU A 166 25.57 3.15 -7.65
C GLU A 166 25.90 3.36 -6.16
N GLU A 167 25.66 4.59 -5.70
CA GLU A 167 25.95 5.01 -4.34
C GLU A 167 24.77 4.73 -3.41
N VAL A 168 25.00 3.89 -2.40
CA VAL A 168 23.98 3.47 -1.43
C VAL A 168 24.39 3.92 -0.03
N GLU A 169 23.55 4.70 0.61
CA GLU A 169 23.68 5.02 2.03
C GLU A 169 22.93 3.99 2.87
N VAL A 170 23.56 3.49 3.93
CA VAL A 170 22.94 2.55 4.88
C VAL A 170 23.09 3.03 6.31
N ASP A 171 22.04 2.85 7.11
CA ASP A 171 22.08 3.21 8.52
C ASP A 171 21.14 2.35 9.36
N VAL A 172 21.44 2.30 10.66
CA VAL A 172 20.71 1.55 11.67
C VAL A 172 20.11 2.54 12.66
N THR A 173 18.84 2.33 13.03
CA THR A 173 18.24 3.07 14.14
C THR A 173 17.31 2.18 14.93
N TYR A 174 16.97 2.59 16.15
CA TYR A 174 15.94 1.91 16.92
C TYR A 174 14.61 2.67 16.82
N VAL A 175 13.53 1.91 16.89
CA VAL A 175 12.16 2.39 17.09
C VAL A 175 11.72 1.98 18.48
N VAL A 176 11.17 2.94 19.21
CA VAL A 176 10.66 2.73 20.56
C VAL A 176 9.15 2.58 20.51
N HIS A 177 8.64 1.51 21.10
CA HIS A 177 7.22 1.44 21.42
C HIS A 177 6.94 2.19 22.73
N ARG A 178 6.06 3.19 22.69
CA ARG A 178 5.50 3.87 23.86
C ARG A 178 4.06 3.39 24.06
N ARG A 179 3.72 2.97 25.28
CA ARG A 179 2.32 2.76 25.67
C ARG A 179 1.95 3.86 26.66
N ASN A 180 1.31 4.91 26.15
CA ASN A 180 0.85 6.10 26.87
C ASN A 180 1.96 6.94 27.53
N GLU A 181 1.64 8.20 27.82
CA GLU A 181 2.59 9.22 28.26
C GLU A 181 3.24 8.93 29.62
N ASN A 182 2.67 8.01 30.42
CA ASN A 182 3.07 7.82 31.81
C ASN A 182 3.75 6.49 32.19
N ILE A 183 3.89 5.46 31.35
CA ILE A 183 4.49 4.18 31.82
C ILE A 183 5.33 3.42 30.76
N ARG A 184 6.63 3.25 31.10
CA ARG A 184 7.60 2.18 30.74
C ARG A 184 7.73 1.77 29.26
N ILE A 185 8.88 2.13 28.65
CA ILE A 185 9.36 1.59 27.36
C ILE A 185 9.40 0.06 27.44
N ARG A 186 8.53 -0.63 26.68
CA ARG A 186 8.39 -2.09 26.75
C ARG A 186 9.19 -2.86 25.71
N SER A 187 9.50 -2.26 24.56
CA SER A 187 10.22 -2.97 23.49
C SER A 187 10.92 -2.00 22.55
N ARG A 188 12.16 -2.35 22.19
CA ARG A 188 12.97 -1.67 21.18
C ARG A 188 13.09 -2.62 19.99
N ARG A 189 12.68 -2.17 18.81
CA ARG A 189 12.99 -2.87 17.55
C ARG A 189 14.05 -2.06 16.82
N TRP A 190 15.00 -2.75 16.22
CA TRP A 190 16.00 -2.10 15.38
C TRP A 190 15.48 -2.07 13.94
N LEU A 191 15.88 -1.05 13.20
CA LEU A 191 15.61 -0.88 11.79
C LEU A 191 16.93 -0.70 11.10
N PHE A 192 17.13 -1.47 10.05
CA PHE A 192 18.21 -1.25 9.11
C PHE A 192 17.62 -0.81 7.78
N ALA A 193 18.15 0.28 7.23
CA ALA A 193 17.64 0.87 6.01
C ALA A 193 18.78 1.17 5.04
N GLY A 194 18.46 1.18 3.75
CA GLY A 194 19.34 1.68 2.71
C GLY A 194 18.59 2.52 1.70
N ILE A 195 19.28 3.49 1.10
CA ILE A 195 18.75 4.35 0.04
C ILE A 195 19.83 4.67 -0.99
N GLU A 196 19.47 4.61 -2.26
CA GLU A 196 20.29 5.10 -3.37
C GLU A 196 20.31 6.63 -3.39
N ARG A 197 21.47 7.22 -3.63
CA ARG A 197 21.59 8.68 -3.68
C ARG A 197 20.91 9.28 -4.90
N THR A 198 20.96 8.61 -6.05
CA THR A 198 20.50 9.16 -7.34
C THR A 198 19.00 8.91 -7.53
N ASN A 199 18.64 7.64 -7.60
CA ASN A 199 17.34 7.08 -7.97
C ASN A 199 16.41 6.84 -6.77
N LYS A 200 16.89 7.11 -5.55
CA LYS A 200 16.11 7.08 -4.30
C LYS A 200 15.38 5.76 -4.02
N ARG A 201 15.73 4.66 -4.71
CA ARG A 201 15.25 3.33 -4.33
C ARG A 201 15.80 2.99 -2.96
N LYS A 202 15.00 2.24 -2.21
CA LYS A 202 15.18 2.11 -0.77
C LYS A 202 14.66 0.78 -0.27
N PHE A 203 15.27 0.30 0.80
CA PHE A 203 14.78 -0.84 1.57
C PHE A 203 14.79 -0.50 3.06
N MET A 204 13.95 -1.21 3.81
CA MET A 204 13.95 -1.20 5.26
C MET A 204 13.68 -2.60 5.78
N VAL A 205 14.42 -3.01 6.80
CA VAL A 205 14.33 -4.33 7.43
C VAL A 205 14.26 -4.15 8.94
N ALA A 206 13.25 -4.75 9.55
CA ALA A 206 13.15 -4.86 10.99
C ALA A 206 14.14 -5.90 11.51
N LEU A 207 14.83 -5.55 12.60
CA LEU A 207 15.81 -6.36 13.29
C LEU A 207 15.39 -6.57 14.75
N ASN A 208 15.63 -7.77 15.24
CA ASN A 208 15.46 -8.13 16.64
C ASN A 208 16.59 -7.54 17.50
N GLU A 209 16.40 -7.57 18.81
CA GLU A 209 17.46 -7.20 19.75
C GLU A 209 18.70 -8.09 19.55
N GLY A 210 19.88 -7.49 19.60
CA GLY A 210 21.16 -8.16 19.31
C GLY A 210 21.53 -8.22 17.83
N GLN A 211 20.57 -8.37 16.90
CA GLN A 211 20.85 -8.53 15.47
C GLN A 211 21.54 -7.31 14.83
N TYR A 212 21.33 -6.12 15.36
CA TYR A 212 21.97 -4.89 14.87
C TYR A 212 23.48 -4.80 15.18
N ARG A 213 24.01 -5.66 16.06
CA ARG A 213 25.45 -5.78 16.33
C ARG A 213 26.05 -7.05 15.74
N ASP A 214 25.22 -7.91 15.18
CA ASP A 214 25.63 -9.14 14.52
C ASP A 214 26.04 -8.81 13.08
N THR A 215 27.35 -8.70 12.88
CA THR A 215 27.93 -8.37 11.58
C THR A 215 27.57 -9.40 10.51
N GLU A 216 27.44 -10.69 10.85
CA GLU A 216 27.07 -11.72 9.88
C GLU A 216 25.61 -11.57 9.45
N MET A 217 24.71 -11.28 10.40
CA MET A 217 23.31 -11.00 10.10
C MET A 217 23.15 -9.75 9.25
N LEU A 218 23.81 -8.64 9.59
CA LEU A 218 23.77 -7.42 8.79
C LEU A 218 24.34 -7.64 7.38
N LEU A 219 25.39 -8.45 7.25
CA LEU A 219 25.95 -8.82 5.95
C LEU A 219 24.94 -9.62 5.11
N LYS A 220 24.22 -10.59 5.70
CA LYS A 220 23.15 -11.32 5.02
C LYS A 220 22.03 -10.38 4.55
N VAL A 221 21.65 -9.42 5.38
CA VAL A 221 20.65 -8.40 5.00
C VAL A 221 21.18 -7.53 3.86
N MET A 222 22.44 -7.11 3.90
CA MET A 222 23.07 -6.35 2.81
C MET A 222 23.13 -7.14 1.51
N GLN A 223 23.58 -8.40 1.53
CA GLN A 223 23.64 -9.26 0.35
C GLN A 223 22.27 -9.51 -0.28
N LYS A 224 21.21 -9.57 0.55
CA LYS A 224 19.84 -9.73 0.06
C LYS A 224 19.28 -8.46 -0.57
N ASN A 225 19.64 -7.27 -0.06
CA ASN A 225 18.97 -6.01 -0.42
C ASN A 225 19.84 -5.05 -1.25
N VAL A 226 21.14 -5.33 -1.41
CA VAL A 226 22.08 -4.48 -2.15
C VAL A 226 22.85 -5.32 -3.17
N LYS A 227 22.79 -4.90 -4.44
CA LYS A 227 23.46 -5.56 -5.55
C LYS A 227 24.99 -5.44 -5.41
N PRO A 228 25.76 -6.48 -5.80
CA PRO A 228 27.21 -6.40 -5.88
C PRO A 228 27.70 -5.25 -6.78
N GLY A 229 28.90 -4.74 -6.52
CA GLY A 229 29.47 -3.63 -7.28
C GLY A 229 28.93 -2.24 -6.86
N SER A 230 28.17 -2.15 -5.77
CA SER A 230 27.72 -0.87 -5.20
C SER A 230 28.85 -0.13 -4.47
N VAL A 231 28.67 1.18 -4.29
CA VAL A 231 29.48 2.02 -3.40
C VAL A 231 28.68 2.31 -2.14
N ILE A 232 29.11 1.80 -1.00
CA ILE A 232 28.37 1.87 0.26
C ILE A 232 28.89 3.00 1.14
N TYR A 233 27.97 3.80 1.69
CA TYR A 233 28.23 4.82 2.70
C TYR A 233 27.51 4.42 4.00
N SER A 234 28.22 4.27 5.10
CA SER A 234 27.61 3.93 6.40
C SER A 234 28.12 4.82 7.52
N ASN A 235 27.35 4.95 8.59
CA ASN A 235 27.84 5.53 9.83
C ASN A 235 28.86 4.57 10.50
N SER A 236 30.01 5.09 10.93
CA SER A 236 31.10 4.34 11.58
C SER A 236 30.70 3.67 12.90
N GLY A 237 29.62 4.13 13.54
CA GLY A 237 29.04 3.49 14.72
C GLY A 237 28.37 2.13 14.46
N ASN A 238 28.17 1.73 13.20
CA ASN A 238 27.37 0.55 12.84
C ASN A 238 28.17 -0.77 12.78
N ASN A 239 29.48 -0.81 13.11
CA ASN A 239 30.32 -2.03 13.09
C ASN A 239 30.10 -2.95 11.87
N LEU A 240 29.84 -2.35 10.71
CA LEU A 240 29.59 -3.06 9.45
C LEU A 240 30.95 -3.42 8.83
N ASN A 241 31.41 -4.65 9.03
CA ASN A 241 32.54 -5.19 8.28
C ASN A 241 32.05 -5.76 6.94
N LEU A 242 32.21 -4.99 5.87
CA LEU A 242 31.75 -5.34 4.52
C LEU A 242 32.85 -5.98 3.65
N SER A 243 33.97 -6.41 4.25
CA SER A 243 35.15 -6.90 3.52
C SER A 243 34.87 -8.11 2.61
N SER A 244 33.85 -8.92 2.93
CA SER A 244 33.44 -10.07 2.12
C SER A 244 32.47 -9.73 0.98
N MET A 245 31.96 -8.50 0.90
CA MET A 245 31.18 -8.03 -0.23
C MET A 245 32.09 -7.43 -1.30
N LYS A 246 31.80 -7.69 -2.59
CA LYS A 246 32.46 -7.03 -3.73
C LYS A 246 31.96 -5.59 -3.91
N CYS A 247 32.09 -4.76 -2.88
CA CYS A 247 31.62 -3.38 -2.84
C CYS A 247 32.71 -2.45 -2.30
N LYS A 248 32.73 -1.21 -2.78
CA LYS A 248 33.54 -0.15 -2.14
C LYS A 248 32.78 0.35 -0.92
N HIS A 249 33.47 0.60 0.19
CA HIS A 249 32.83 1.02 1.44
C HIS A 249 33.52 2.24 2.05
N PHE A 250 32.72 3.24 2.41
CA PHE A 250 33.12 4.45 3.12
C PHE A 250 32.36 4.54 4.44
N ALA A 251 33.09 4.60 5.55
CA ALA A 251 32.53 4.80 6.89
C ALA A 251 32.66 6.28 7.31
N VAL A 252 31.56 6.87 7.77
CA VAL A 252 31.49 8.27 8.21
C VAL A 252 31.53 8.34 9.73
N ASP A 253 32.51 9.04 10.30
CA ASP A 253 32.59 9.30 11.74
C ASP A 253 31.94 10.64 12.10
N HIS A 254 30.69 10.58 12.56
CA HIS A 254 29.93 11.77 12.97
C HIS A 254 30.45 12.39 14.28
N SER A 255 31.33 11.73 15.04
CA SER A 255 31.92 12.28 16.26
C SER A 255 33.05 13.28 16.00
N LYS A 256 33.68 13.21 14.82
CA LYS A 256 34.85 14.03 14.43
C LYS A 256 34.55 15.15 13.44
N ASN A 257 33.33 15.20 12.90
CA ASN A 257 32.96 16.06 11.76
C ASN A 257 32.12 17.31 12.11
N SER A 258 32.11 17.76 13.36
CA SER A 258 31.35 18.96 13.80
C SER A 258 31.89 20.32 13.28
N GLY A 259 32.85 20.32 12.36
CA GLY A 259 33.32 21.52 11.68
C GLY A 259 34.22 21.15 10.51
N ASN A 260 33.74 21.35 9.28
CA ASN A 260 34.45 21.11 8.01
C ASN A 260 34.87 19.65 7.72
N SER A 261 33.98 18.88 7.09
CA SER A 261 34.40 17.65 6.42
C SER A 261 35.30 17.99 5.22
N ILE A 262 36.50 17.40 5.17
CA ILE A 262 37.45 17.50 4.05
C ILE A 262 36.87 16.97 2.71
N ASN A 263 35.72 16.29 2.75
CA ASN A 263 34.99 15.86 1.55
C ASN A 263 33.47 15.86 1.81
N SER A 264 32.76 16.89 1.34
CA SER A 264 31.30 17.04 1.52
C SER A 264 30.48 15.89 0.92
N HIS A 265 31.08 15.11 0.03
CA HIS A 265 30.45 13.95 -0.64
C HIS A 265 30.29 12.71 0.26
N ILE A 266 31.00 12.63 1.39
CA ILE A 266 30.98 11.47 2.29
C ILE A 266 29.99 11.73 3.45
N HIS A 267 28.74 11.29 3.27
CA HIS A 267 27.66 11.46 4.27
C HIS A 267 26.60 10.35 4.22
N THR A 268 25.80 10.26 5.28
CA THR A 268 24.63 9.36 5.41
C THR A 268 23.30 10.12 5.62
N ASN A 269 23.23 11.36 5.15
CA ASN A 269 22.11 12.26 5.43
C ASN A 269 20.78 11.81 4.80
N ASN A 270 20.82 11.15 3.63
CA ASN A 270 19.61 10.71 2.94
C ASN A 270 18.94 9.56 3.69
N VAL A 271 19.73 8.56 4.13
CA VAL A 271 19.20 7.43 4.90
C VAL A 271 18.71 7.87 6.29
N GLN A 272 19.39 8.84 6.92
CA GLN A 272 18.92 9.43 8.18
C GLN A 272 17.58 10.15 8.03
N LYS A 273 17.43 10.97 6.98
CA LYS A 273 16.14 11.61 6.65
C LYS A 273 15.05 10.58 6.41
N LEU A 274 15.34 9.52 5.65
CA LEU A 274 14.42 8.42 5.39
C LEU A 274 13.94 7.76 6.69
N LEU A 275 14.85 7.44 7.61
CA LEU A 275 14.54 6.85 8.91
C LEU A 275 13.71 7.80 9.80
N CYS A 276 14.02 9.09 9.79
CA CYS A 276 13.20 10.11 10.47
C CYS A 276 11.79 10.18 9.90
N SER A 277 11.65 10.24 8.57
CA SER A 277 10.33 10.25 7.91
C SER A 277 9.52 9.00 8.25
N PHE A 278 10.15 7.82 8.32
CA PHE A 278 9.45 6.61 8.76
C PHE A 278 8.97 6.74 10.21
N LYS A 279 9.85 7.17 11.13
CA LYS A 279 9.49 7.36 12.55
C LYS A 279 8.31 8.32 12.72
N ASP A 280 8.23 9.35 11.89
CA ASP A 280 7.13 10.32 11.91
C ASP A 280 5.77 9.69 11.60
N THR A 281 5.74 8.66 10.75
CA THR A 281 4.51 7.91 10.45
C THR A 281 4.04 7.02 11.60
N ILE A 282 4.92 6.71 12.56
CA ILE A 282 4.64 5.78 13.67
C ILE A 282 4.78 6.44 15.06
N ARG A 283 4.85 7.78 15.12
CA ARG A 283 5.07 8.55 16.37
C ARG A 283 4.06 8.26 17.48
N GLN A 284 2.84 7.87 17.13
CA GLN A 284 1.77 7.57 18.10
C GLN A 284 1.89 6.16 18.71
N GLY A 285 2.96 5.43 18.41
CA GLY A 285 3.18 4.07 18.90
C GLY A 285 2.72 3.01 17.89
N ILE A 286 3.45 1.89 17.85
CA ILE A 286 3.14 0.75 16.99
C ILE A 286 3.33 -0.55 17.74
N ASN A 287 2.41 -1.51 17.53
CA ASN A 287 2.69 -2.88 17.91
C ASN A 287 3.96 -3.35 17.16
N PRO A 288 5.04 -3.76 17.86
CA PRO A 288 6.26 -4.23 17.22
C PRO A 288 6.05 -5.36 16.22
N ASP A 289 5.01 -6.18 16.42
CA ASP A 289 4.71 -7.32 15.54
C ASP A 289 4.13 -6.88 14.19
N ASN A 290 3.62 -5.65 14.11
CA ASN A 290 3.08 -5.05 12.89
C ASN A 290 4.09 -4.14 12.18
N LEU A 291 5.33 -4.05 12.69
CA LEU A 291 6.34 -3.16 12.12
C LEU A 291 6.59 -3.42 10.63
N GLN A 292 6.56 -4.68 10.19
CA GLN A 292 6.73 -5.04 8.79
C GLN A 292 5.63 -4.44 7.89
N GLN A 293 4.38 -4.43 8.36
CA GLN A 293 3.24 -3.85 7.64
C GLN A 293 3.40 -2.33 7.51
N HIS A 294 3.85 -1.67 8.58
CA HIS A 294 4.14 -0.24 8.56
C HIS A 294 5.29 0.10 7.60
N ILE A 295 6.36 -0.71 7.60
CA ILE A 295 7.47 -0.59 6.65
C ILE A 295 6.96 -0.70 5.21
N ALA A 296 6.22 -1.77 4.90
CA ALA A 296 5.69 -1.99 3.55
C ALA A 296 4.84 -0.81 3.08
N ARG A 297 3.91 -0.36 3.93
CA ARG A 297 3.05 0.81 3.67
C ARG A 297 3.88 2.06 3.40
N PHE A 298 4.87 2.35 4.24
CA PHE A 298 5.71 3.53 4.11
C PHE A 298 6.57 3.49 2.84
N LEU A 299 7.19 2.36 2.55
CA LEU A 299 8.01 2.19 1.35
C LEU A 299 7.14 2.34 0.10
N PHE A 300 5.97 1.69 0.05
CA PHE A 300 5.05 1.82 -1.08
C PHE A 300 4.69 3.29 -1.37
N PHE A 301 4.16 4.02 -0.38
CA PHE A 301 3.72 5.40 -0.62
C PHE A 301 4.85 6.41 -0.84
N SER A 302 6.05 6.11 -0.37
CA SER A 302 7.21 6.98 -0.56
C SER A 302 8.00 6.68 -1.84
N SER A 303 7.69 5.61 -2.58
CA SER A 303 8.47 5.19 -3.77
C SER A 303 8.02 5.83 -5.08
N PHE A 304 6.91 6.56 -5.07
CA PHE A 304 6.41 7.27 -6.25
C PHE A 304 6.67 8.78 -6.10
N ASP A 305 7.37 9.36 -7.07
CA ASP A 305 7.72 10.78 -7.10
C ASP A 305 6.49 11.64 -7.38
N ASN A 306 5.72 11.28 -8.42
CA ASN A 306 4.47 11.96 -8.71
C ASN A 306 3.36 11.50 -7.77
N LYS A 307 3.02 12.34 -6.78
CA LYS A 307 1.96 12.02 -5.82
C LYS A 307 0.57 11.92 -6.44
N LYS A 308 0.35 12.49 -7.62
CA LYS A 308 -0.92 12.40 -8.34
C LYS A 308 -1.17 11.00 -8.92
N GLU A 309 -0.14 10.18 -9.09
CA GLU A 309 -0.24 8.83 -9.64
C GLU A 309 -0.37 7.74 -8.56
N LEU A 310 -0.29 8.11 -7.28
CA LEU A 310 -0.30 7.13 -6.19
C LEU A 310 -1.59 6.29 -6.14
N LEU A 311 -2.74 6.91 -6.42
CA LEU A 311 -4.02 6.21 -6.45
C LEU A 311 -4.02 5.16 -7.58
N HIS A 312 -3.44 5.51 -8.73
CA HIS A 312 -3.29 4.59 -9.86
C HIS A 312 -2.40 3.40 -9.50
N HIS A 313 -1.18 3.64 -9.01
CA HIS A 313 -0.28 2.56 -8.62
C HIS A 313 -0.87 1.66 -7.54
N PHE A 314 -1.62 2.24 -6.60
CA PHE A 314 -2.33 1.48 -5.58
C PHE A 314 -3.34 0.51 -6.19
N PHE A 315 -4.19 0.96 -7.12
CA PHE A 315 -5.20 0.09 -7.72
C PHE A 315 -4.63 -0.90 -8.75
N VAL A 316 -3.56 -0.54 -9.47
CA VAL A 316 -2.82 -1.49 -10.31
C VAL A 316 -2.27 -2.64 -9.45
N GLU A 317 -1.68 -2.33 -8.29
CA GLU A 317 -1.18 -3.37 -7.40
C GLU A 317 -2.33 -4.20 -6.78
N ALA A 318 -3.45 -3.56 -6.45
CA ALA A 318 -4.60 -4.22 -5.82
C ALA A 318 -5.26 -5.32 -6.68
N VAL A 319 -5.05 -5.32 -8.01
CA VAL A 319 -5.46 -6.41 -8.90
C VAL A 319 -4.84 -7.75 -8.45
N ASN A 320 -3.60 -7.72 -7.98
CA ASN A 320 -2.79 -8.91 -7.66
C ASN A 320 -3.21 -9.59 -6.34
N ILE A 321 -3.99 -8.93 -5.49
CA ILE A 321 -4.36 -9.40 -4.15
C ILE A 321 -5.52 -10.44 -4.17
N ASN A 322 -5.93 -10.87 -5.36
CA ASN A 322 -7.09 -11.75 -5.55
C ASN A 322 -6.78 -13.23 -5.81
N SER A 323 -5.51 -13.60 -5.81
CA SER A 323 -5.09 -15.00 -6.04
C SER A 323 -4.98 -15.83 -4.75
N PHE A 324 -5.01 -15.19 -3.57
CA PHE A 324 -4.94 -15.89 -2.30
C PHE A 324 -6.07 -15.41 -1.39
N GLY A 325 -6.98 -16.33 -1.06
CA GLY A 325 -7.85 -16.19 0.09
C GLY A 325 -6.99 -16.06 1.34
N SER A 326 -6.53 -14.85 1.63
CA SER A 326 -5.71 -14.54 2.78
C SER A 326 -6.43 -15.01 4.04
N VAL A 327 -5.78 -15.90 4.79
CA VAL A 327 -6.22 -16.38 6.11
C VAL A 327 -6.57 -15.19 7.02
N ARG A 328 -5.88 -14.05 6.86
CA ARG A 328 -6.11 -12.81 7.62
C ARG A 328 -7.50 -12.20 7.38
N ARG A 329 -8.03 -12.31 6.15
CA ARG A 329 -9.41 -11.85 5.84
C ARG A 329 -10.48 -12.77 6.43
N GLN A 330 -10.18 -14.05 6.65
CA GLN A 330 -11.12 -14.99 7.27
C GLN A 330 -11.17 -14.80 8.79
N THR A 331 -10.03 -14.56 9.44
CA THR A 331 -9.94 -14.29 10.88
C THR A 331 -10.54 -12.94 11.28
N ALA A 332 -10.41 -11.90 10.45
CA ALA A 332 -11.05 -10.59 10.68
C ALA A 332 -12.59 -10.64 10.57
N VAL A 333 -13.14 -11.55 9.77
CA VAL A 333 -14.60 -11.77 9.63
C VAL A 333 -15.17 -12.60 10.78
N ASN A 334 -14.39 -13.51 11.37
CA ASN A 334 -14.85 -14.45 12.41
C ASN A 334 -14.73 -13.93 13.84
N GLY A 335 -14.42 -12.63 14.05
CA GLY A 335 -14.42 -12.02 15.39
C GLY A 335 -13.38 -12.55 16.38
N GLN A 336 -12.42 -13.37 15.93
CA GLN A 336 -11.31 -13.81 16.77
C GLN A 336 -10.35 -12.62 16.97
N LYS A 337 -10.32 -12.08 18.19
CA LYS A 337 -9.30 -11.14 18.66
C LYS A 337 -7.94 -11.85 18.68
N HIS A 338 -7.23 -11.85 17.56
CA HIS A 338 -5.78 -12.03 17.58
C HIS A 338 -5.13 -10.68 17.86
N SER A 339 -4.16 -10.65 18.77
CA SER A 339 -3.38 -9.45 19.16
C SER A 339 -2.49 -8.86 18.04
N CYS A 340 -2.65 -9.35 16.80
CA CYS A 340 -1.90 -8.93 15.62
C CYS A 340 -2.60 -7.84 14.79
N TYR A 341 -3.82 -7.43 15.15
CA TYR A 341 -4.42 -6.25 14.54
C TYR A 341 -3.90 -5.01 15.27
N PRO A 342 -3.70 -3.87 14.60
CA PRO A 342 -3.48 -2.62 15.30
C PRO A 342 -4.60 -2.51 16.33
N GLU A 343 -4.25 -2.51 17.62
CA GLU A 343 -5.13 -1.89 18.61
C GLU A 343 -5.55 -0.59 17.96
N ALA A 344 -6.86 -0.36 17.88
CA ALA A 344 -7.43 0.87 17.35
C ALA A 344 -6.51 2.01 17.80
N PHE A 345 -6.09 2.85 16.86
CA PHE A 345 -5.65 4.18 17.23
C PHE A 345 -6.81 4.76 18.03
N ASN A 346 -6.77 4.57 19.35
CA ASN A 346 -7.57 5.31 20.29
C ASN A 346 -6.99 6.72 20.18
N ALA A 347 -7.42 7.44 19.16
CA ALA A 347 -7.68 8.84 19.33
C ALA A 347 -8.77 8.91 20.40
N ASN A 348 -8.36 8.81 21.66
CA ASN A 348 -8.99 9.64 22.66
C ASN A 348 -8.68 11.06 22.18
N LEU A 349 -9.61 11.59 21.39
CA LEU A 349 -9.78 13.02 21.25
C LEU A 349 -10.02 13.51 22.67
N ASP A 350 -8.97 14.02 23.32
CA ASP A 350 -9.20 15.07 24.30
C ASP A 350 -9.64 16.28 23.48
N ASP A 351 -10.92 16.62 23.62
CA ASP A 351 -11.64 17.75 23.01
C ASP A 351 -11.11 19.13 23.48
N THR A 352 -9.80 19.29 23.68
CA THR A 352 -9.20 20.53 24.19
C THR A 352 -8.22 21.21 23.23
N TYR A 353 -7.97 20.66 22.04
CA TYR A 353 -7.01 21.24 21.10
C TYR A 353 -7.61 22.04 19.93
N SER A 354 -8.94 22.15 19.82
CA SER A 354 -9.62 22.92 18.76
C SER A 354 -10.08 24.31 19.17
N GLU A 355 -10.07 24.69 20.45
CA GLU A 355 -10.54 26.02 20.88
C GLU A 355 -9.45 27.09 20.98
N ASN A 356 -8.16 26.75 20.95
CA ASN A 356 -7.09 27.74 21.14
C ASN A 356 -6.45 28.31 19.86
N ILE A 357 -6.82 27.84 18.66
CA ILE A 357 -6.26 28.35 17.40
C ILE A 357 -7.17 29.42 16.75
N LEU A 358 -8.46 29.45 17.07
CA LEU A 358 -9.38 30.48 16.57
C LEU A 358 -9.31 31.80 17.36
N THR A 359 -8.83 31.77 18.61
CA THR A 359 -8.73 32.96 19.47
C THR A 359 -7.46 33.79 19.25
N GLU A 360 -6.40 33.22 18.67
CA GLU A 360 -5.16 33.96 18.34
C GLU A 360 -5.16 34.61 16.95
N ILE A 361 -6.09 34.25 16.07
CA ILE A 361 -6.21 34.85 14.72
C ILE A 361 -7.11 36.11 14.72
N LEU A 362 -7.89 36.35 15.77
CA LEU A 362 -8.78 37.51 15.90
C LEU A 362 -8.22 38.65 16.78
N LYS A 363 -6.92 38.63 17.11
CA LYS A 363 -6.27 39.68 17.94
C LYS A 363 -5.01 40.29 17.33
N LYS A 364 -4.88 40.31 16.00
CA LYS A 364 -3.90 41.16 15.30
C LYS A 364 -4.57 42.07 14.30
#